data_AF-A0A8E2JEM5-F1
#
_entry.id   AF-A0A8E2JEM5-F1
#
_cell.length_a   1.000
_cell.length_b   1.000
_cell.length_c   1.000
_cell.angle_alpha   90.00
_cell.angle_beta   90.00
_cell.angle_gamma   90.00
#
_symmetry.space_group_name_H-M   'P 1'
#
loop_
_entity.id
_entity.type
_entity.pdbx_description
1 polymer ?
#
loop_
_entity_poly.entity_id
_entity_poly.type
_entity_poly.pdbx_seq_one_letter_code
_entity_poly.pdbx_strand_id
1 'polypeptide(L)' 'RSGERILRKRKLSVTRSGYFVIGPGILEDGDSLCVLPRPDLLFILREKAKWRHASDEYVLIGECYVHGLMIGQII' A
#
# COMPACT_ATOMS: atom_id res chain seq x y z
N ARG A 1 -18.38 15.45 -16.73
CA ARG A 1 -17.46 15.62 -15.57
C ARG A 1 -17.37 14.26 -14.86
N SER A 2 -16.39 13.41 -15.21
CA SER A 2 -16.38 11.96 -14.88
C SER A 2 -15.23 11.55 -13.94
N GLY A 3 -14.29 12.46 -13.64
CA GLY A 3 -13.04 12.13 -12.93
C GLY A 3 -13.11 12.09 -11.40
N GLU A 4 -14.13 12.70 -10.77
CA GLU A 4 -14.16 12.88 -9.30
C GLU A 4 -14.41 11.60 -8.49
N ARG A 5 -14.91 10.53 -9.12
CA ARG A 5 -15.32 9.31 -8.41
C ARG A 5 -14.21 8.27 -8.24
N ILE A 6 -13.12 8.38 -9.00
CA ILE A 6 -12.02 7.39 -8.98
C ILE A 6 -11.02 7.69 -7.85
N LEU A 7 -10.81 8.97 -7.54
CA LEU A 7 -9.86 9.40 -6.49
C LEU A 7 -10.36 9.12 -5.06
N ARG A 8 -11.66 8.96 -4.83
CA ARG A 8 -12.20 8.71 -3.47
C ARG A 8 -11.76 7.39 -2.84
N LYS A 9 -11.25 6.45 -3.64
CA LYS A 9 -10.75 5.15 -3.15
C LYS A 9 -9.23 5.05 -3.06
N ARG A 10 -8.50 6.10 -3.47
CA ARG A 10 -7.03 6.10 -3.47
C ARG A 10 -6.52 7.26 -2.61
N LYS A 11 -5.50 7.01 -1.79
CA LYS A 11 -4.86 8.03 -0.94
C LYS A 11 -3.41 8.20 -1.38
N LEU A 12 -3.00 9.46 -1.54
CA LEU A 12 -1.60 9.85 -1.68
C LEU A 12 -0.99 9.96 -0.28
N SER A 13 0.10 9.25 -0.06
CA SER A 13 0.87 9.25 1.19
C SER A 13 2.36 9.38 0.89
N VAL A 14 3.15 9.70 1.92
CA VAL A 14 4.62 9.72 1.86
C VAL A 14 5.15 8.72 2.88
N THR A 15 6.07 7.84 2.47
CA THR A 15 6.72 6.91 3.39
C THR A 15 7.71 7.63 4.30
N ARG A 16 8.11 7.00 5.41
CA ARG A 16 9.16 7.54 6.30
C ARG A 16 10.50 7.76 5.59
N SER A 17 10.75 7.03 4.50
CA SER A 17 11.96 7.17 3.67
C SER A 17 11.80 8.20 2.54
N GLY A 18 10.66 8.90 2.47
CA GLY A 18 10.44 10.00 1.51
C GLY A 18 9.84 9.59 0.16
N TYR A 19 9.36 8.35 0.00
CA TYR A 19 8.74 7.91 -1.25
C TYR A 19 7.25 8.29 -1.33
N PHE A 20 6.79 8.76 -2.48
CA PHE A 20 5.36 8.98 -2.73
C PHE A 20 4.63 7.68 -3.04
N VAL A 21 3.52 7.45 -2.37
CA VAL A 21 2.70 6.23 -2.49
C VAL A 21 1.28 6.61 -2.86
N ILE A 22 0.73 5.95 -3.86
CA ILE A 22 -0.70 5.98 -4.19
C ILE A 22 -1.26 4.60 -3.86
N GLY A 23 -1.99 4.51 -2.75
CA GLY A 23 -2.57 3.26 -2.26
C GLY A 23 -4.08 3.37 -1.99
N PRO A 24 -4.72 2.36 -1.39
CA PRO A 24 -6.11 2.42 -0.99
C PRO A 24 -6.42 3.58 -0.04
N GLY A 25 -7.66 4.07 -0.07
CA GLY A 25 -8.11 5.20 0.77
C GLY A 25 -8.02 4.95 2.28
N ILE A 26 -7.94 3.69 2.70
CA ILE A 26 -7.88 3.23 4.09
C ILE A 26 -6.45 3.16 4.66
N LEU A 27 -5.47 3.72 3.95
CA LEU A 27 -4.09 3.82 4.38
C LEU A 27 -3.95 4.56 5.72
N GLU A 28 -3.21 3.97 6.66
CA GLU A 28 -2.95 4.49 8.00
C GLU A 28 -1.44 4.60 8.29
N ASP A 29 -1.10 5.43 9.28
CA ASP A 29 0.29 5.55 9.74
C ASP A 29 0.72 4.24 10.41
N GLY A 30 1.89 3.74 10.04
CA GLY A 30 2.39 2.42 10.47
C GLY A 30 2.17 1.30 9.46
N ASP A 31 1.38 1.54 8.41
CA ASP A 31 1.31 0.62 7.27
C ASP A 31 2.67 0.44 6.60
N SER A 32 2.99 -0.79 6.22
CA SER A 32 4.27 -1.18 5.61
C SER A 32 4.12 -1.51 4.13
N LEU A 33 5.14 -1.15 3.34
CA LEU A 33 5.24 -1.55 1.94
C LEU A 33 5.92 -2.92 1.84
N CYS A 34 5.33 -3.82 1.06
CA CYS A 34 5.89 -5.13 0.77
C CYS A 34 5.87 -5.38 -0.74
N VAL A 35 7.01 -5.80 -1.30
CA VAL A 35 7.06 -6.37 -2.65
C VAL A 35 6.80 -7.86 -2.51
N LEU A 36 5.73 -8.35 -3.12
CA LEU A 36 5.57 -9.79 -3.24
C LEU A 36 6.48 -10.29 -4.37
N PRO A 37 7.19 -11.43 -4.20
CA PRO A 37 8.18 -11.89 -5.18
C PRO A 37 7.59 -12.18 -6.57
N ARG A 38 6.27 -12.38 -6.68
CA ARG A 38 5.49 -12.59 -7.91
C ARG A 38 4.01 -12.28 -7.65
N PRO A 39 3.32 -11.50 -8.51
CA PRO A 39 3.90 -10.56 -9.48
C PRO A 39 4.76 -9.53 -8.73
N ASP A 40 5.81 -8.98 -9.35
CA ASP A 40 6.71 -7.95 -8.78
C ASP A 40 5.95 -6.63 -8.50
N LEU A 41 4.97 -6.72 -7.61
CA LEU A 41 3.94 -5.74 -7.33
C LEU A 41 4.07 -5.31 -5.88
N LEU A 42 3.86 -4.01 -5.68
CA LEU A 42 3.90 -3.41 -4.37
C LEU A 42 2.52 -3.49 -3.72
N PHE A 43 2.52 -3.98 -2.49
CA PHE A 43 1.36 -4.08 -1.64
C PHE A 43 1.59 -3.31 -0.35
N ILE A 44 0.48 -2.90 0.26
CA ILE A 44 0.44 -2.38 1.61
C ILE A 44 0.01 -3.50 2.55
N LEU A 45 0.80 -3.72 3.59
CA LEU A 45 0.52 -4.62 4.69
C LEU A 45 0.33 -3.84 5.98
N ARG A 46 -0.62 -4.29 6.80
CA ARG A 46 -0.83 -3.77 8.15
C ARG A 46 -0.62 -4.88 9.17
N GLU A 47 0.20 -4.63 10.18
CA GLU A 47 0.35 -5.53 11.32
C GLU A 47 -0.97 -5.65 12.08
N LYS A 48 -1.38 -6.88 12.42
CA LYS A 48 -2.47 -7.07 13.37
C LYS A 48 -1.98 -6.85 14.79
N ALA A 49 -2.86 -6.33 15.64
CA ALA A 49 -2.63 -6.29 17.07
C ALA A 49 -2.36 -7.72 17.58
N LYS A 50 -1.17 -7.92 18.15
CA LYS A 50 -0.74 -9.21 18.70
C LYS A 50 -1.59 -9.54 19.93
N TRP A 51 -2.44 -10.56 19.83
CA TRP A 51 -3.03 -11.18 21.00
C TRP A 51 -2.11 -12.30 21.48
N ARG A 52 -1.99 -12.44 22.81
CA ARG A 52 -1.02 -13.27 23.55
C ARG A 52 -0.64 -14.56 22.79
N HIS A 53 0.64 -14.70 22.45
CA HIS A 53 1.26 -15.85 21.75
C HIS A 53 0.87 -16.07 20.27
N ALA A 54 0.32 -15.07 19.58
CA ALA A 54 0.14 -15.13 18.12
C ALA A 54 1.44 -14.81 17.36
N SER A 55 1.68 -15.53 16.26
CA SER A 55 2.71 -15.23 15.26
C SER A 55 2.50 -13.84 14.65
N ASP A 56 3.53 -13.28 14.00
CA ASP A 56 3.41 -12.02 13.26
C ASP A 56 2.39 -12.16 12.13
N GLU A 57 1.17 -11.67 12.37
CA GLU A 57 0.09 -11.66 11.39
C GLU A 57 -0.02 -10.29 10.72
N TYR A 58 -0.10 -10.30 9.39
CA TYR A 58 -0.32 -9.11 8.59
C TYR A 58 -1.62 -9.24 7.80
N VAL A 59 -2.32 -8.11 7.64
CA VAL A 59 -3.46 -7.98 6.74
C VAL A 59 -2.99 -7.32 5.46
N LEU A 60 -3.35 -7.92 4.32
CA LEU A 60 -3.20 -7.31 3.02
C LEU A 60 -4.24 -6.19 2.84
N ILE A 61 -3.78 -4.93 2.84
CA ILE A 61 -4.64 -3.76 2.66
C ILE A 61 -4.95 -3.54 1.17
N GLY A 62 -3.98 -3.80 0.31
CA GLY A 62 -4.16 -3.78 -1.14
C GLY A 62 -2.92 -3.34 -1.91
N GLU A 63 -3.06 -3.30 -3.23
CA GLU A 63 -2.02 -2.89 -4.17
C GLU A 63 -1.75 -1.38 -4.11
N CYS A 64 -0.49 -0.99 -4.29
CA CYS A 64 -0.07 0.39 -4.35
C CYS A 64 0.92 0.66 -5.49
N TYR A 65 0.95 1.93 -5.90
CA TYR A 65 1.99 2.47 -6.76
C TYR A 65 2.94 3.30 -5.90
N VAL A 66 4.25 3.10 -6.06
CA VAL A 66 5.26 3.90 -5.37
C VAL A 66 6.14 4.58 -6.40
N HIS A 67 6.14 5.91 -6.38
CA HIS A 67 6.91 6.72 -7.30
C HIS A 67 8.42 6.45 -7.11
N GLY A 68 9.12 6.18 -8.21
CA GLY A 68 10.55 5.91 -8.22
C GLY A 68 10.94 4.46 -7.87
N LEU A 69 10.04 3.66 -7.31
CA LEU A 69 10.24 2.21 -7.12
C LEU A 69 9.52 1.37 -8.18
N MET A 70 8.44 1.90 -8.75
CA MET A 70 7.67 1.23 -9.78
C MET A 70 7.82 1.94 -11.12
N ILE A 71 8.45 1.29 -12.09
CA ILE A 71 8.46 1.73 -13.49
C ILE A 71 7.08 1.39 -14.05
N GLY A 72 6.36 2.39 -14.55
CA GLY A 72 4.98 2.23 -15.02
C GLY A 72 4.89 1.14 -16.09
N GLN A 73 4.52 -0.07 -15.69
CA GLN A 73 4.12 -1.12 -16.63
C GLN A 73 2.64 -0.93 -16.92
N ILE A 74 2.36 -0.52 -18.15
CA ILE A 74 1.04 -0.58 -18.75
C ILE A 74 0.90 -2.01 -19.27
N ILE A 75 -0.09 -2.75 -18.78
CA ILE A 75 -0.51 -4.04 -19.36
C ILE A 75 -1.74 -3.77 -20.22
#